data_AF-A0A9Q1AFH9-F1
#
_entry.id   AF-A0A9Q1AFH9-F1
#
_cell.length_a   1.000
_cell.length_b   1.000
_cell.length_c   1.000
_cell.angle_alpha   90.00
_cell.angle_beta   90.00
_cell.angle_gamma   90.00
#
_symmetry.space_group_name_H-M   'P 1'
#
loop_
_entity.id
_entity.type
_entity.pdbx_description
1 polymer ?
#
loop_
_entity_poly.entity_id
_entity_poly.type
_entity_poly.pdbx_seq_one_letter_code
_entity_poly.pdbx_strand_id
1 'polypeptide(L)'
;MYAIGGSADPTINSQGNRFLAPNDRFNKEVTKHEDAPQSAWKGWNWRSEGDLLLNGAFFTASGAGASSSYAKASSLGARSSSLVSSITAGAGSLVCKKGSRC
;
A
#
# COMPACT_ATOMS: atom_id res chain seq x y z
N MET A 1 2.55 13.47 5.91
CA MET A 1 1.71 12.94 4.81
C MET A 1 2.05 11.46 4.66
N TYR A 2 1.12 10.59 4.30
CA TYR A 2 1.32 9.14 4.23
C TYR A 2 0.66 8.54 2.97
N ALA A 3 1.04 7.32 2.61
CA ALA A 3 0.46 6.62 1.45
C ALA A 3 -0.67 5.67 1.85
N ILE A 4 -0.51 4.98 2.98
CA ILE A 4 -1.48 4.05 3.55
C ILE A 4 -1.77 4.47 4.97
N GLY A 5 -3.03 4.55 5.35
CA GLY A 5 -3.39 4.84 6.73
C GLY A 5 -4.82 4.45 7.04
N GLY A 6 -5.19 4.59 8.30
CA GLY A 6 -6.52 4.27 8.77
C GLY A 6 -6.66 4.51 10.26
N SER A 7 -7.90 4.52 10.71
CA SER A 7 -8.31 4.61 12.10
C SER A 7 -9.32 3.50 12.41
N ALA A 8 -9.55 3.22 13.69
CA ALA A 8 -10.51 2.22 14.17
C ALA A 8 -10.23 0.76 13.71
N ASP A 9 -8.99 0.29 13.86
CA ASP A 9 -8.58 -1.12 13.67
C ASP A 9 -8.92 -1.74 12.30
N PRO A 10 -8.52 -1.10 11.18
CA PRO A 10 -8.64 -1.74 9.88
C PRO A 10 -7.60 -2.86 9.74
N THR A 11 -7.96 -3.91 8.99
CA THR A 11 -6.99 -4.90 8.51
C THR A 11 -6.46 -4.47 7.14
N ILE A 12 -5.14 -4.32 7.02
CA ILE A 12 -4.48 -3.86 5.79
C ILE A 12 -3.53 -4.93 5.24
N ASN A 13 -3.73 -5.25 3.97
CA ASN A 13 -2.90 -6.18 3.21
C ASN A 13 -2.24 -5.47 2.03
N SER A 14 -0.99 -5.03 2.18
CA SER A 14 -0.21 -4.45 1.08
C SER A 14 0.64 -5.55 0.42
N GLN A 15 0.46 -5.77 -0.88
CA GLN A 15 1.23 -6.77 -1.63
C GLN A 15 1.63 -6.29 -3.02
N GLY A 16 2.90 -6.45 -3.37
CA GLY A 16 3.43 -6.16 -4.71
C GLY A 16 3.36 -4.69 -5.13
N ASN A 17 3.23 -3.75 -4.18
CA ASN A 17 3.20 -2.32 -4.43
C ASN A 17 4.61 -1.73 -4.58
N ARG A 18 4.70 -0.50 -5.10
CA ARG A 18 5.96 0.26 -5.22
C ARG A 18 5.82 1.63 -4.56
N PHE A 19 6.55 1.86 -3.47
CA PHE A 19 6.54 3.13 -2.74
C PHE A 19 7.88 3.84 -2.92
N LEU A 20 7.84 5.04 -3.49
CA LEU A 20 8.99 5.95 -3.59
C LEU A 20 8.76 7.10 -2.62
N ALA A 21 9.46 7.10 -1.49
CA ALA A 21 9.36 8.20 -0.54
C ALA A 21 9.97 9.50 -1.13
N PRO A 22 9.44 10.68 -0.76
CA PRO A 22 10.05 11.96 -1.11
C PRO A 22 11.42 12.14 -0.42
N ASN A 23 12.19 13.14 -0.84
CA ASN A 23 13.51 13.44 -0.24
C ASN A 23 13.44 14.02 1.18
N ASP A 24 12.26 14.48 1.60
CA ASP A 24 12.04 14.91 2.98
C ASP A 24 12.23 13.74 3.95
N ARG A 25 13.12 13.92 4.94
CA ARG A 25 13.47 12.92 5.94
C ARG A 25 12.30 12.55 6.86
N PHE A 26 11.28 13.39 6.99
CA PHE A 26 10.13 13.15 7.86
C PHE A 26 8.97 12.41 7.17
N ASN A 27 9.08 12.17 5.86
CA ASN A 27 8.05 11.51 5.06
C ASN A 27 8.58 10.19 4.48
N LYS A 28 9.13 9.33 5.34
CA LYS A 28 9.68 8.01 4.97
C LYS A 28 8.75 6.85 5.31
N GLU A 29 7.88 7.02 6.29
CA GLU A 29 6.93 5.99 6.66
C GLU A 29 5.75 5.96 5.66
N VAL A 30 5.51 4.79 5.08
CA VAL A 30 4.39 4.54 4.15
C VAL A 30 3.07 4.58 4.90
N THR A 31 3.08 4.08 6.15
CA THR A 31 1.94 3.83 7.01
C THR A 31 1.65 4.97 7.98
N LYS A 32 0.38 5.18 8.30
CA LYS A 32 -0.03 6.07 9.39
C LYS A 32 -1.25 5.52 10.14
N HIS A 33 -1.06 5.19 11.40
CA HIS A 33 -2.12 4.79 12.32
C HIS A 33 -2.73 6.05 12.94
N GLU A 34 -3.93 6.42 12.50
CA GLU A 34 -4.60 7.64 12.93
C GLU A 34 -5.44 7.41 14.19
N ASP A 35 -5.51 8.44 15.03
CA ASP A 35 -6.37 8.51 16.23
C ASP A 35 -6.22 7.35 17.22
N ALA A 36 -5.04 6.73 17.27
CA ALA A 36 -4.75 5.62 18.17
C ALA A 36 -3.34 5.72 18.78
N PRO A 37 -3.18 5.46 20.09
CA PRO A 37 -1.86 5.30 20.68
C PRO A 37 -1.21 4.00 20.21
N GLN A 38 0.12 3.93 20.30
CA GLN A 38 0.89 2.74 19.90
C GLN A 38 0.48 1.47 20.62
N SER A 39 0.02 1.56 21.88
CA SER A 39 -0.51 0.42 22.62
C SER A 39 -1.76 -0.19 21.98
N ALA A 40 -2.55 0.63 21.28
CA ALA A 40 -3.76 0.18 20.60
C ALA A 40 -3.44 -0.31 19.18
N TRP A 41 -2.80 0.52 18.35
CA TRP A 41 -2.62 0.17 16.92
C TRP A 41 -1.61 -0.96 16.68
N LYS A 42 -0.74 -1.27 17.64
CA LYS A 42 0.14 -2.46 17.55
C LYS A 42 -0.65 -3.77 17.40
N GLY A 43 -1.91 -3.80 17.84
CA GLY A 43 -2.79 -4.96 17.67
C GLY A 43 -3.46 -5.03 16.29
N TRP A 44 -3.47 -3.94 15.52
CA TRP A 44 -4.13 -3.90 14.21
C TRP A 44 -3.38 -4.77 13.21
N ASN A 45 -4.09 -5.42 12.29
CA ASN A 45 -3.46 -6.38 11.38
C ASN A 45 -3.02 -5.70 10.09
N TRP A 46 -1.79 -5.18 10.06
CA TRP A 46 -1.22 -4.52 8.88
C TRP A 46 0.02 -5.26 8.40
N ARG A 47 0.03 -5.69 7.14
CA ARG A 47 1.16 -6.39 6.53
C ARG A 47 1.59 -5.79 5.20
N SER A 48 2.87 -6.01 4.89
CA SER A 48 3.51 -5.69 3.62
C SER A 48 4.26 -6.92 3.11
N GLU A 49 4.00 -7.36 1.88
CA GLU A 49 4.63 -8.54 1.28
C GLU A 49 4.99 -8.30 -0.19
N GLY A 50 6.27 -8.47 -0.57
CA GLY A 50 6.72 -8.27 -1.95
C GLY A 50 6.71 -6.81 -2.43
N ASP A 51 6.44 -5.85 -1.54
CA ASP A 51 6.47 -4.42 -1.82
C ASP A 51 7.91 -3.93 -2.08
N LEU A 52 8.06 -3.03 -3.05
CA LEU A 52 9.31 -2.35 -3.35
C LEU A 52 9.34 -0.98 -2.67
N LEU A 53 10.23 -0.85 -1.68
CA LEU A 53 10.41 0.36 -0.88
C LEU A 53 11.68 1.10 -1.33
N LEU A 54 11.51 2.33 -1.83
CA LEU A 54 12.58 3.12 -2.44
C LEU A 54 12.81 4.43 -1.68
N ASN A 55 14.02 4.96 -1.78
CA ASN A 55 14.44 6.22 -1.16
C ASN A 55 14.21 6.24 0.37
N GLY A 56 14.46 5.11 1.04
CA GLY A 56 14.29 4.98 2.48
C GLY A 56 12.83 4.87 2.94
N ALA A 57 11.89 4.61 2.03
CA ALA A 57 10.52 4.26 2.41
C ALA A 57 10.52 3.03 3.33
N PHE A 58 9.64 3.00 4.33
CA PHE A 58 9.43 1.82 5.17
C PHE A 58 7.97 1.64 5.55
N PHE A 59 7.59 0.40 5.82
CA PHE A 59 6.24 0.02 6.26
C PHE A 59 6.30 -0.47 7.70
N THR A 60 5.51 0.12 8.59
CA THR A 60 5.39 -0.35 9.98
C THR A 60 4.28 -1.39 10.08
N ALA A 61 4.67 -2.66 10.07
CA ALA A 61 3.74 -3.77 10.26
C ALA A 61 3.26 -3.89 11.71
N SER A 62 2.05 -4.42 11.89
CA SER A 62 1.41 -4.59 13.20
C SER A 62 0.52 -5.84 13.22
N GLY A 63 0.11 -6.23 14.43
CA GLY A 63 -0.77 -7.35 14.66
C GLY A 63 -0.06 -8.70 14.58
N ALA A 64 -0.83 -9.77 14.75
CA ALA A 64 -0.31 -11.14 14.78
C ALA A 64 -0.12 -11.74 13.38
N GLY A 65 -0.26 -10.95 12.32
CA GLY A 65 -0.19 -11.44 10.93
C GLY A 65 -1.32 -12.42 10.62
N ALA A 66 -2.58 -12.03 10.87
CA ALA A 66 -3.80 -12.84 10.68
C ALA A 66 -3.95 -13.41 9.25
N SER A 67 -3.29 -14.54 8.97
CA SER A 67 -3.13 -15.13 7.65
C SER A 67 -4.45 -15.52 6.96
N SER A 68 -5.44 -15.99 7.73
CA SER A 68 -6.75 -16.40 7.21
C SER A 68 -7.63 -15.23 6.77
N SER A 69 -7.54 -14.09 7.45
CA SER A 69 -8.28 -12.88 7.09
C SER A 69 -7.79 -12.28 5.77
N TYR A 70 -6.49 -12.38 5.49
CA TYR A 70 -5.91 -11.91 4.24
C TYR A 70 -6.19 -12.83 3.05
N ALA A 71 -6.42 -14.12 3.28
CA ALA A 71 -6.77 -15.06 2.22
C ALA A 71 -8.10 -14.70 1.52
N LYS A 72 -9.02 -13.99 2.19
CA LYS A 72 -10.25 -13.48 1.55
C LYS A 72 -10.01 -12.31 0.61
N ALA A 73 -8.87 -11.62 0.72
CA ALA A 73 -8.57 -10.42 -0.07
C ALA A 73 -7.98 -10.73 -1.47
N SER A 74 -7.71 -12.00 -1.78
CA SER A 74 -7.02 -12.40 -3.02
C SER A 74 -7.62 -13.68 -3.61
N SER A 75 -8.07 -13.61 -4.87
CA SER A 75 -8.38 -14.77 -5.70
C SER A 75 -7.16 -15.28 -6.49
N LEU A 76 -6.10 -14.46 -6.57
CA LEU A 76 -4.83 -14.70 -7.28
C LEU A 76 -3.69 -14.00 -6.52
N GLY A 77 -2.50 -14.62 -6.49
CA GLY A 77 -1.33 -14.02 -5.86
C GLY A 77 -0.94 -12.68 -6.49
N ALA A 78 -0.40 -11.76 -5.68
CA ALA A 78 0.05 -10.47 -6.17
C ALA A 78 1.19 -10.62 -7.19
N ARG A 79 1.18 -9.77 -8.23
CA ARG A 79 2.29 -9.71 -9.18
C ARG A 79 3.49 -8.99 -8.55
N SER A 80 4.69 -9.28 -9.04
CA SER A 80 5.92 -8.63 -8.59
C SER A 80 5.82 -7.10 -8.69
N SER A 81 6.30 -6.41 -7.65
CA SER A 81 6.40 -4.95 -7.59
C SER A 81 7.27 -4.35 -8.69
N SER A 82 8.15 -5.14 -9.31
CA SER A 82 8.92 -4.74 -10.50
C SER A 82 8.04 -4.45 -11.73
N LEU A 83 6.83 -4.99 -11.79
CA LEU A 83 5.88 -4.77 -12.88
C LEU A 83 4.98 -3.55 -12.67
N VAL A 84 5.00 -2.91 -11.50
CA VAL A 84 4.09 -1.81 -11.17
C VAL A 84 4.14 -0.71 -12.24
N SER A 85 5.34 -0.28 -12.65
CA SER A 85 5.50 0.76 -13.66
C SER A 85 4.84 0.42 -15.01
N SER A 86 4.85 -0.85 -15.43
CA SER A 86 4.25 -1.26 -16.70
C SER A 86 2.74 -1.47 -16.59
N ILE A 87 2.26 -2.09 -15.50
CA ILE A 87 0.83 -2.36 -15.33
C ILE A 87 0.03 -1.09 -15.03
N THR A 88 0.65 -0.05 -14.46
CA THR A 88 0.01 1.25 -14.23
C THR A 88 0.32 2.28 -15.31
N ALA A 89 1.05 1.92 -16.38
CA ALA A 89 1.43 2.87 -17.44
C ALA A 89 0.23 3.49 -18.16
N GLY A 90 -0.89 2.77 -18.24
CA GLY A 90 -2.16 3.24 -18.81
C GLY A 90 -3.17 3.74 -17.78
N ALA A 91 -2.79 3.93 -16.52
CA ALA A 91 -3.71 4.41 -15.49
C ALA A 91 -4.10 5.88 -15.74
N GLY A 92 -5.33 6.23 -15.40
CA GLY A 92 -5.91 7.56 -15.63
C GLY A 92 -6.98 7.56 -16.71
N SER A 93 -7.50 8.74 -17.04
CA SER A 93 -8.50 8.89 -18.10
C SER A 93 -7.89 8.62 -19.47
N LEU A 94 -8.65 7.96 -20.34
CA LEU A 94 -8.28 7.85 -21.76
C LEU A 94 -8.18 9.24 -22.40
N VAL A 95 -7.16 9.44 -23.24
CA VAL A 95 -7.00 10.67 -24.01
C VAL A 95 -7.93 10.61 -25.23
N CYS A 96 -9.20 10.92 -25.01
CA CYS A 96 -10.23 10.89 -26.04
C CYS A 96 -10.25 12.17 -26.87
N LYS A 97 -10.36 12.03 -28.19
CA LYS A 97 -10.58 13.14 -29.12
C LYS A 97 -11.98 13.05 -29.71
N LYS A 98 -12.66 14.19 -29.83
CA LYS A 98 -13.99 14.27 -30.46
C LYS A 98 -13.91 13.69 -31.87
N GLY A 99 -14.78 12.70 -32.16
CA GLY A 99 -14.82 12.00 -33.45
C GLY A 99 -13.93 10.76 -33.57
N SER A 100 -13.19 10.38 -32.52
CA SER A 100 -12.40 9.14 -32.48
C SER A 100 -12.94 8.19 -31.41
N ARG A 101 -12.80 6.88 -31.63
CA ARG A 101 -13.15 5.89 -30.60
C ARG A 101 -12.10 5.88 -29.48
N CYS A 102 -12.63 5.70 -28.28
CA CYS A 102 -11.97 5.18 -27.10
C CYS A 102 -12.67 3.85 -26.80
#